data_AF-A0AAI8RAC8-F1
#
_entry.id   AF-A0AAI8RAC8-F1
#
_cell.length_a   1.000
_cell.length_b   1.000
_cell.length_c   1.000
_cell.angle_alpha   90.00
_cell.angle_beta   90.00
_cell.angle_gamma   90.00
#
_symmetry.space_group_name_H-M   'P 1'
#
loop_
_entity.id
_entity.type
_entity.pdbx_description
1 polymer ?
#
loop_
_entity_poly.entity_id
_entity_poly.type
_entity_poly.pdbx_seq_one_letter_code
_entity_poly.pdbx_strand_id
1 'polypeptide(L)'
;MFLDKLGERLGKYEIGTGVMVTGFYYCLYITMIRNKNGHIISLPRRIKEIDFSNETDFLLMSELIPLIKKEYGISIHQDEIIWLFLIIISKRTIDHIEQETVFLEKYNQWPEIDPVIESYFQLFNIDRKTNPILSTFLSAFFLGRKINNEMAPILNKLLNEEIIIIKGLYGLAYEKNRQFIQKNQPLLSFSEKYLEDIIASLTMYTEILFSYYSPKKTVLFLLEGNHLLVQLIKVQANQLLSKQYHVLFVPLHELTEERLNVEHVDLIVTNYRPYLLDYQLNKDYLLINRVPNRNDWVNIFTQLNPLLNSML
;
A
#
# COMPACT_ATOMS: atom_id res chain seq x y z
N MET A 1 15.69 -22.93 -20.48
CA MET A 1 16.05 -22.71 -21.89
C MET A 1 15.35 -21.54 -22.61
N PHE A 2 14.25 -20.96 -22.11
CA PHE A 2 13.64 -19.71 -22.63
C PHE A 2 14.17 -18.46 -21.90
N LEU A 3 14.34 -18.56 -20.58
CA LEU A 3 14.87 -17.48 -19.72
C LEU A 3 16.39 -17.30 -19.87
N ASP A 4 17.12 -18.31 -20.33
CA ASP A 4 18.59 -18.27 -20.37
C ASP A 4 19.14 -17.26 -21.38
N LYS A 5 18.41 -16.96 -22.47
CA LYS A 5 18.80 -15.93 -23.45
C LYS A 5 18.46 -14.50 -23.03
N LEU A 6 17.47 -14.35 -22.15
CA LEU A 6 17.07 -13.06 -21.60
C LEU A 6 17.80 -12.80 -20.26
N GLY A 7 18.43 -13.83 -19.66
CA GLY A 7 18.90 -13.86 -18.28
C GLY A 7 19.84 -12.74 -17.83
N GLU A 8 20.68 -12.18 -18.73
CA GLU A 8 21.55 -11.05 -18.38
C GLU A 8 20.80 -9.71 -18.29
N ARG A 9 19.64 -9.61 -18.95
CA ARG A 9 18.75 -8.42 -18.97
C ARG A 9 17.55 -8.59 -18.04
N LEU A 10 17.11 -9.83 -17.79
CA LEU A 10 16.05 -10.13 -16.82
C LEU A 10 16.53 -9.80 -15.41
N GLY A 11 15.73 -8.99 -14.69
CA GLY A 11 16.04 -8.54 -13.33
C GLY A 11 16.64 -7.13 -13.26
N LYS A 12 16.99 -6.51 -14.39
CA LYS A 12 17.37 -5.09 -14.49
C LYS A 12 16.26 -4.27 -15.16
N TYR A 13 15.05 -4.40 -14.66
CA TYR A 13 13.91 -3.66 -15.17
C TYR A 13 13.89 -2.25 -14.59
N GLU A 14 13.55 -1.25 -15.41
CA GLU A 14 13.34 0.12 -14.95
C GLU A 14 12.01 0.23 -14.20
N ILE A 15 11.03 -0.58 -14.59
CA ILE A 15 9.70 -0.64 -14.00
C ILE A 15 9.46 -2.00 -13.36
N GLY A 16 9.25 -2.00 -12.05
CA GLY A 16 8.83 -3.18 -11.29
C GLY A 16 7.40 -3.60 -11.57
N THR A 17 7.09 -4.86 -11.25
CA THR A 17 5.74 -5.42 -11.26
C THR A 17 5.58 -6.43 -10.14
N GLY A 18 4.41 -6.41 -9.51
CA GLY A 18 3.95 -7.42 -8.55
C GLY A 18 3.24 -8.60 -9.22
N VAL A 19 3.30 -8.74 -10.54
CA VAL A 19 2.71 -9.90 -11.21
C VAL A 19 3.48 -11.17 -10.83
N MET A 20 2.74 -12.20 -10.42
CA MET A 20 3.33 -13.52 -10.17
C MET A 20 3.65 -14.20 -11.50
N VAL A 21 4.65 -15.08 -11.51
CA VAL A 21 5.07 -15.85 -12.70
C VAL A 21 3.90 -16.57 -13.37
N THR A 22 3.04 -17.21 -12.57
CA THR A 22 1.83 -17.89 -13.08
C THR A 22 0.83 -16.91 -13.68
N GLY A 23 0.67 -15.73 -13.07
CA GLY A 23 -0.18 -14.65 -13.59
C GLY A 23 0.31 -14.11 -14.93
N PHE A 24 1.62 -13.93 -15.09
CA PHE A 24 2.22 -13.52 -16.36
C PHE A 24 1.93 -14.54 -17.47
N TYR A 25 2.21 -15.82 -17.24
CA TYR A 25 1.96 -16.86 -18.24
C TYR A 25 0.48 -17.00 -18.58
N TYR A 26 -0.41 -16.83 -17.60
CA TYR A 26 -1.85 -16.84 -17.82
C TYR A 26 -2.30 -15.69 -18.73
N CYS A 27 -1.85 -14.47 -18.45
CA CYS A 27 -2.15 -13.30 -19.29
C CYS A 27 -1.60 -13.49 -20.72
N LEU A 28 -0.35 -13.95 -20.85
CA LEU A 28 0.28 -14.20 -22.15
C LEU A 28 -0.50 -15.25 -22.96
N TYR A 29 -0.91 -16.35 -22.32
CA TYR A 29 -1.71 -17.38 -22.97
C TYR A 29 -3.05 -16.83 -23.48
N ILE A 30 -3.76 -16.06 -22.66
CA ILE A 30 -5.02 -15.43 -23.06
C ILE A 30 -4.80 -14.51 -24.26
N THR A 31 -3.78 -13.65 -24.22
CA THR A 31 -3.42 -12.75 -25.32
C THR A 31 -3.20 -13.54 -26.62
N MET A 32 -2.41 -14.61 -26.56
CA MET A 32 -2.13 -15.46 -27.72
C MET A 32 -3.41 -16.08 -28.32
N ILE A 33 -4.28 -16.66 -27.49
CA ILE A 33 -5.49 -17.34 -27.94
C ILE A 33 -6.53 -16.34 -28.46
N ARG A 34 -6.73 -15.21 -27.79
CA ARG A 34 -7.64 -14.15 -28.22
C ARG A 34 -7.24 -13.59 -29.57
N ASN A 35 -5.97 -13.24 -29.72
CA ASN A 35 -5.42 -12.73 -30.97
C ASN A 35 -5.53 -13.75 -32.11
N LYS A 36 -5.20 -15.03 -31.85
CA LYS A 36 -5.34 -16.11 -32.86
C LYS A 36 -6.77 -16.25 -33.38
N ASN A 37 -7.77 -15.98 -32.54
CA ASN A 37 -9.18 -16.03 -32.89
C ASN A 37 -9.71 -14.70 -33.47
N GLY A 38 -8.83 -13.74 -33.81
CA GLY A 38 -9.20 -12.47 -34.43
C GLY A 38 -9.83 -11.46 -33.45
N HIS A 39 -9.75 -11.72 -32.15
CA HIS A 39 -10.28 -10.82 -31.13
C HIS A 39 -9.23 -9.83 -30.64
N ILE A 40 -8.90 -8.89 -31.52
CA ILE A 40 -7.84 -7.89 -31.30
C ILE A 40 -8.35 -6.77 -30.40
N ILE A 41 -7.54 -6.39 -29.41
CA ILE A 41 -7.78 -5.25 -28.52
C ILE A 41 -7.63 -3.92 -29.27
N SER A 42 -8.50 -2.98 -28.96
CA SER A 42 -8.38 -1.59 -29.38
C SER A 42 -7.92 -0.74 -28.20
N LEU A 43 -6.75 -0.12 -28.32
CA LEU A 43 -6.23 0.74 -27.26
C LEU A 43 -7.03 2.06 -27.15
N PRO A 44 -7.37 2.52 -25.93
CA PRO A 44 -7.92 3.85 -25.69
C PRO A 44 -6.98 4.95 -26.18
N ARG A 45 -7.55 6.11 -26.54
CA ARG A 45 -6.79 7.24 -27.10
C ARG A 45 -5.62 7.68 -26.21
N ARG A 46 -5.85 7.86 -24.90
CA ARG A 46 -4.80 8.28 -23.96
C ARG A 46 -3.64 7.29 -23.88
N ILE A 47 -3.92 5.99 -24.03
CA ILE A 47 -2.87 4.96 -24.05
C ILE A 47 -2.08 5.02 -25.36
N LYS A 48 -2.73 5.32 -26.49
CA LYS A 48 -2.05 5.51 -27.78
C LYS A 48 -1.13 6.72 -27.82
N GLU A 49 -1.33 7.68 -26.93
CA GLU A 49 -0.49 8.89 -26.81
C GLU A 49 0.83 8.61 -26.06
N ILE A 50 0.98 7.43 -25.43
CA ILE A 50 2.20 7.01 -24.76
C ILE A 50 3.22 6.49 -25.79
N ASP A 51 4.46 6.99 -25.74
CA ASP A 51 5.54 6.52 -26.61
C ASP A 51 6.16 5.21 -26.08
N PHE A 52 5.81 4.10 -26.74
CA PHE A 52 6.40 2.78 -26.47
C PHE A 52 7.62 2.48 -27.36
N SER A 53 7.94 3.31 -28.35
CA SER A 53 8.97 2.99 -29.35
C SER A 53 10.39 3.00 -28.77
N ASN A 54 10.61 3.78 -27.72
CA ASN A 54 11.91 3.91 -27.03
C ASN A 54 11.88 3.34 -25.61
N GLU A 55 10.83 2.63 -25.24
CA GLU A 55 10.64 2.14 -23.87
C GLU A 55 11.37 0.80 -23.68
N THR A 56 12.45 0.81 -22.89
CA THR A 56 13.40 -0.31 -22.76
C THR A 56 12.73 -1.62 -22.33
N ASP A 57 11.85 -1.58 -21.32
CA ASP A 57 11.23 -2.79 -20.75
C ASP A 57 10.19 -3.40 -21.72
N PHE A 58 9.46 -2.56 -22.45
CA PHE A 58 8.50 -2.93 -23.48
C PHE A 58 9.22 -3.53 -24.70
N LEU A 59 10.34 -2.95 -25.13
CA LEU A 59 11.15 -3.49 -26.21
C LEU A 59 11.68 -4.87 -25.84
N LEU A 60 12.16 -5.05 -24.60
CA LEU A 60 12.58 -6.35 -24.08
C LEU A 60 11.43 -7.36 -24.08
N MET A 61 10.24 -6.97 -23.61
CA MET A 61 9.05 -7.85 -23.63
C MET A 61 8.59 -8.17 -25.07
N SER A 62 8.80 -7.26 -26.02
CA SER A 62 8.46 -7.45 -27.43
C SER A 62 9.36 -8.49 -28.12
N GLU A 63 10.52 -8.82 -27.57
CA GLU A 63 11.36 -9.94 -28.04
C GLU A 63 10.63 -11.30 -27.94
N LEU A 64 9.53 -11.38 -27.18
CA LEU A 64 8.67 -12.56 -27.11
C LEU A 64 7.89 -12.81 -28.40
N ILE A 65 7.56 -11.77 -29.17
CA ILE A 65 6.74 -11.87 -30.38
C ILE A 65 7.33 -12.84 -31.42
N PRO A 66 8.60 -12.71 -31.85
CA PRO A 66 9.17 -13.63 -32.83
C PRO A 66 9.27 -15.07 -32.29
N LEU A 67 9.49 -15.23 -30.99
CA LEU A 67 9.52 -16.55 -30.34
C LEU A 67 8.14 -17.22 -30.37
N ILE A 68 7.09 -16.47 -30.04
CA ILE A 68 5.72 -16.98 -30.07
C ILE A 68 5.32 -17.38 -31.49
N LYS A 69 5.69 -16.57 -32.48
CA LYS A 69 5.46 -16.90 -33.89
C LYS A 69 6.17 -18.19 -34.29
N LYS A 70 7.42 -18.37 -33.85
CA LYS A 70 8.21 -19.56 -34.18
C LYS A 70 7.67 -20.83 -33.51
N GLU A 71 7.39 -20.80 -32.22
CA GLU A 71 7.05 -22.00 -31.44
C GLU A 71 5.55 -22.36 -31.55
N TYR A 72 4.67 -21.37 -31.73
CA TYR A 72 3.22 -21.59 -31.73
C TYR A 72 2.52 -21.21 -33.05
N GLY A 73 3.23 -20.62 -34.01
CA GLY A 73 2.64 -20.16 -35.28
C GLY A 73 1.68 -18.99 -35.13
N ILE A 74 1.72 -18.27 -33.99
CA ILE A 74 0.79 -17.16 -33.69
C ILE A 74 1.49 -15.82 -33.95
N SER A 75 0.89 -14.98 -34.79
CA SER A 75 1.35 -13.60 -35.01
C SER A 75 0.54 -12.66 -34.14
N ILE A 76 1.18 -12.02 -33.15
CA ILE A 76 0.49 -11.14 -32.20
C ILE A 76 0.46 -9.70 -32.74
N HIS A 77 -0.70 -9.05 -32.67
CA HIS A 77 -0.85 -7.63 -33.00
C HIS A 77 -0.13 -6.73 -31.99
N GLN A 78 0.37 -5.55 -32.41
CA GLN A 78 1.10 -4.65 -31.51
C GLN A 78 0.27 -4.19 -30.30
N ASP A 79 -0.99 -3.80 -30.53
CA ASP A 79 -1.94 -3.41 -29.47
C ASP A 79 -2.12 -4.48 -28.37
N GLU A 80 -2.04 -5.76 -28.72
CA GLU A 80 -2.13 -6.87 -27.77
C GLU A 80 -0.91 -6.94 -26.84
N ILE A 81 0.27 -6.66 -27.39
CA ILE A 81 1.53 -6.63 -26.62
C ILE A 81 1.57 -5.40 -25.72
N ILE A 82 1.12 -4.24 -26.20
CA ILE A 82 0.99 -3.03 -25.37
C ILE A 82 -0.01 -3.28 -24.24
N TRP A 83 -1.15 -3.91 -24.54
CA TRP A 83 -2.13 -4.29 -23.52
C TRP A 83 -1.54 -5.23 -22.47
N LEU A 84 -0.84 -6.27 -22.90
CA LEU A 84 -0.18 -7.22 -22.00
C LEU A 84 0.85 -6.51 -21.10
N PHE A 85 1.68 -5.66 -21.69
CA PHE A 85 2.69 -4.87 -20.97
C PHE A 85 2.04 -4.03 -19.87
N LEU A 86 1.02 -3.26 -20.23
CA LEU A 86 0.34 -2.35 -19.32
C LEU A 86 -0.34 -3.08 -18.17
N ILE A 87 -0.95 -4.24 -18.42
CA ILE A 87 -1.56 -5.05 -17.35
C ILE A 87 -0.53 -5.53 -16.34
N ILE A 88 0.63 -5.96 -16.83
CA ILE A 88 1.74 -6.45 -16.00
C ILE A 88 2.24 -5.30 -15.13
N ILE A 89 2.63 -4.18 -15.74
CA ILE A 89 3.19 -3.05 -14.97
C ILE A 89 2.14 -2.33 -14.12
N SER A 90 0.84 -2.50 -14.39
CA SER A 90 -0.22 -1.94 -13.53
C SER A 90 -0.41 -2.71 -12.22
N LYS A 91 0.22 -3.89 -12.06
CA LYS A 91 0.34 -4.57 -10.77
C LYS A 91 1.52 -3.96 -10.01
N ARG A 92 1.27 -2.90 -9.23
CA ARG A 92 2.33 -2.16 -8.51
C ARG A 92 2.88 -2.92 -7.32
N THR A 93 4.11 -2.60 -6.94
CA THR A 93 4.74 -3.12 -5.73
C THR A 93 4.69 -2.08 -4.61
N ILE A 94 5.32 -2.41 -3.48
CA ILE A 94 5.37 -1.56 -2.28
C ILE A 94 6.79 -1.47 -1.72
N ASP A 95 7.82 -1.80 -2.50
CA ASP A 95 9.19 -2.01 -2.00
C ASP A 95 10.28 -1.23 -2.75
N HIS A 96 10.02 -0.76 -3.99
CA HIS A 96 11.01 -0.05 -4.82
C HIS A 96 10.49 1.32 -5.29
N ILE A 97 10.77 2.35 -4.51
CA ILE A 97 10.28 3.72 -4.76
C ILE A 97 10.78 4.32 -6.09
N GLU A 98 12.02 4.01 -6.51
CA GLU A 98 12.55 4.56 -7.76
C GLU A 98 11.75 4.04 -8.96
N GLN A 99 11.37 2.76 -8.95
CA GLN A 99 10.61 2.13 -10.03
C GLN A 99 9.19 2.69 -10.14
N GLU A 100 8.54 2.99 -9.00
CA GLU A 100 7.24 3.66 -8.98
C GLU A 100 7.32 5.09 -9.53
N THR A 101 8.45 5.78 -9.28
CA THR A 101 8.68 7.13 -9.79
C THR A 101 8.82 7.11 -11.32
N VAL A 102 9.64 6.20 -11.86
CA VAL A 102 9.77 5.99 -13.32
C VAL A 102 8.43 5.62 -13.96
N PHE A 103 7.64 4.76 -13.31
CA PHE A 103 6.31 4.39 -13.79
C PHE A 103 5.37 5.61 -13.87
N LEU A 104 5.36 6.46 -12.85
CA LEU A 104 4.55 7.69 -12.87
C LEU A 104 5.01 8.66 -13.97
N GLU A 105 6.31 8.89 -14.09
CA GLU A 105 6.88 9.80 -15.10
C GLU A 105 6.56 9.37 -16.52
N LYS A 106 6.65 8.07 -16.82
CA LYS A 106 6.43 7.53 -18.17
C LYS A 106 4.95 7.41 -18.56
N TYR A 107 4.08 7.05 -17.62
CA TYR A 107 2.71 6.60 -17.98
C TYR A 107 1.58 7.46 -17.44
N ASN A 108 1.84 8.46 -16.58
CA ASN A 108 0.77 9.26 -16.02
C ASN A 108 0.15 10.24 -17.05
N GLN A 109 -0.97 9.84 -17.64
CA GLN A 109 -1.80 10.66 -18.52
C GLN A 109 -3.08 11.20 -17.83
N TRP A 110 -3.15 11.11 -16.50
CA TRP A 110 -4.33 11.45 -15.71
C TRP A 110 -3.97 12.49 -14.63
N PRO A 111 -3.97 13.79 -14.97
CA PRO A 111 -3.65 14.85 -14.01
C PRO A 111 -4.61 14.86 -12.82
N GLU A 112 -5.80 14.25 -12.96
CA GLU A 112 -6.76 14.09 -11.86
C GLU A 112 -6.24 13.21 -10.71
N ILE A 113 -5.17 12.42 -10.89
CA ILE A 113 -4.62 11.59 -9.80
C ILE A 113 -4.06 12.45 -8.67
N ASP A 114 -3.36 13.54 -8.99
CA ASP A 114 -2.74 14.39 -7.97
C ASP A 114 -3.74 14.97 -6.94
N PRO A 115 -4.86 15.60 -7.33
CA PRO A 115 -5.86 16.07 -6.38
C PRO A 115 -6.57 14.91 -5.63
N VAL A 116 -6.67 13.72 -6.23
CA VAL A 116 -7.21 12.53 -5.55
C VAL A 116 -6.29 12.09 -4.42
N ILE A 117 -4.97 12.08 -4.65
CA ILE A 117 -3.98 11.79 -3.60
C ILE A 117 -4.05 12.85 -2.50
N GLU A 118 -4.11 14.13 -2.87
CA GLU A 118 -4.25 15.22 -1.89
C GLU A 118 -5.50 15.02 -1.01
N SER A 119 -6.65 14.68 -1.61
CA SER A 119 -7.86 14.37 -0.85
C SER A 119 -7.69 13.15 0.06
N TYR A 120 -6.84 12.17 -0.29
CA TYR A 120 -6.60 11.00 0.55
C TYR A 120 -5.81 11.40 1.79
N PHE A 121 -4.72 12.14 1.61
CA PHE A 121 -3.88 12.63 2.70
C PHE A 121 -4.67 13.51 3.69
N GLN A 122 -5.55 14.37 3.17
CA GLN A 122 -6.46 15.17 4.01
C GLN A 122 -7.46 14.32 4.80
N LEU A 123 -8.04 13.27 4.21
CA LEU A 123 -8.98 12.39 4.91
C LEU A 123 -8.31 11.65 6.09
N PHE A 124 -7.04 11.29 5.93
CA PHE A 124 -6.28 10.57 6.95
C PHE A 124 -5.44 11.49 7.85
N ASN A 125 -5.55 12.82 7.71
CA ASN A 125 -4.76 13.82 8.42
C ASN A 125 -3.24 13.57 8.33
N ILE A 126 -2.76 13.15 7.15
CA ILE A 126 -1.34 12.93 6.87
C ILE A 126 -0.82 14.15 6.12
N ASP A 127 0.30 14.72 6.57
CA ASP A 127 0.98 15.75 5.79
C ASP A 127 1.76 15.12 4.64
N ARG A 128 1.35 15.46 3.41
CA ARG A 128 1.95 14.96 2.17
C ARG A 128 3.41 15.38 2.02
N LYS A 129 3.78 16.58 2.48
CA LYS A 129 5.14 17.12 2.31
C LYS A 129 6.17 16.33 3.11
N THR A 130 5.78 15.88 4.30
CA THR A 130 6.62 15.05 5.18
C THR A 130 6.55 13.56 4.82
N ASN A 131 5.65 13.14 3.92
CA ASN A 131 5.45 11.74 3.54
C ASN A 131 5.46 11.51 2.01
N PRO A 132 6.53 11.92 1.29
CA PRO A 132 6.59 11.82 -0.17
C PRO A 132 6.57 10.36 -0.66
N ILE A 133 7.14 9.42 0.10
CA ILE A 133 7.17 7.99 -0.24
C ILE A 133 5.74 7.43 -0.33
N LEU A 134 4.91 7.70 0.68
CA LEU A 134 3.50 7.30 0.68
C LEU A 134 2.75 7.92 -0.50
N SER A 135 3.05 9.18 -0.83
CA SER A 135 2.41 9.86 -1.95
C SER A 135 2.73 9.17 -3.27
N THR A 136 3.99 8.81 -3.52
CA THR A 136 4.40 8.16 -4.77
C THR A 136 3.76 6.79 -4.93
N PHE A 137 3.78 5.95 -3.89
CA PHE A 137 3.15 4.61 -3.95
C PHE A 137 1.64 4.69 -4.19
N LEU A 138 0.95 5.60 -3.50
CA LEU A 138 -0.49 5.78 -3.72
C LEU A 138 -0.79 6.30 -5.12
N SER A 139 -0.03 7.28 -5.61
CA SER A 139 -0.15 7.77 -7.00
C SER A 139 -0.02 6.63 -8.00
N ALA A 140 1.01 5.78 -7.83
CA ALA A 140 1.26 4.67 -8.74
C ALA A 140 0.16 3.60 -8.68
N PHE A 141 -0.36 3.31 -7.49
CA PHE A 141 -1.53 2.45 -7.33
C PHE A 141 -2.73 2.98 -8.14
N PHE A 142 -3.10 4.24 -7.98
CA PHE A 142 -4.24 4.81 -8.69
C PHE A 142 -4.01 4.88 -10.20
N LEU A 143 -2.79 5.18 -10.64
CA LEU A 143 -2.43 5.14 -12.05
C LEU A 143 -2.64 3.74 -12.65
N GLY A 144 -2.16 2.69 -11.99
CA GLY A 144 -2.39 1.31 -12.43
C GLY A 144 -3.89 0.95 -12.51
N ARG A 145 -4.70 1.43 -11.56
CA ARG A 145 -6.16 1.23 -11.61
C ARG A 145 -6.84 2.01 -12.73
N LYS A 146 -6.37 3.21 -13.04
CA LYS A 146 -6.87 4.03 -14.16
C LYS A 146 -6.53 3.40 -15.50
N ILE A 147 -5.30 2.93 -15.70
CA ILE A 147 -4.90 2.18 -16.90
C ILE A 147 -5.80 0.96 -17.09
N ASN A 148 -5.97 0.13 -16.05
CA ASN A 148 -6.85 -1.03 -16.11
C ASN A 148 -8.30 -0.64 -16.43
N ASN A 149 -8.83 0.42 -15.81
CA ASN A 149 -10.21 0.84 -16.01
C ASN A 149 -10.49 1.34 -17.44
N GLU A 150 -9.55 2.10 -18.02
CA GLU A 150 -9.64 2.60 -19.39
C GLU A 150 -9.49 1.48 -20.43
N MET A 151 -8.60 0.52 -20.17
CA MET A 151 -8.36 -0.62 -21.06
C MET A 151 -9.52 -1.62 -21.04
N ALA A 152 -9.89 -2.09 -19.84
CA ALA A 152 -11.05 -2.94 -19.60
C ALA A 152 -11.33 -3.01 -18.09
N PRO A 153 -12.43 -2.44 -17.58
CA PRO A 153 -12.67 -2.35 -16.13
C PRO A 153 -12.60 -3.68 -15.35
N ILE A 154 -12.90 -4.81 -16.00
CA ILE A 154 -12.78 -6.14 -15.43
C ILE A 154 -11.35 -6.49 -14.95
N LEU A 155 -10.32 -5.79 -15.44
CA LEU A 155 -8.94 -5.99 -15.01
C LEU A 155 -8.69 -5.58 -13.55
N ASN A 156 -9.60 -4.79 -12.97
CA ASN A 156 -9.59 -4.44 -11.55
C ASN A 156 -10.30 -5.46 -10.66
N LYS A 157 -10.95 -6.48 -11.24
CA LYS A 157 -11.70 -7.49 -10.51
C LYS A 157 -10.82 -8.26 -9.53
N LEU A 158 -11.39 -8.52 -8.35
CA LEU A 158 -10.92 -9.45 -7.34
C LEU A 158 -11.87 -10.65 -7.26
N LEU A 159 -11.45 -11.69 -6.55
CA LEU A 159 -12.35 -12.76 -6.16
C LEU A 159 -13.28 -12.26 -5.05
N ASN A 160 -14.53 -12.71 -5.07
CA ASN A 160 -15.52 -12.26 -4.08
C ASN A 160 -15.11 -12.67 -2.66
N GLU A 161 -14.46 -13.82 -2.52
CA GLU A 161 -13.94 -14.34 -1.27
C GLU A 161 -12.88 -13.40 -0.67
N GLU A 162 -12.01 -12.83 -1.51
CA GLU A 162 -11.01 -11.84 -1.08
C GLU A 162 -11.68 -10.59 -0.51
N ILE A 163 -12.71 -10.08 -1.20
CA ILE A 163 -13.47 -8.91 -0.74
C ILE A 163 -14.12 -9.19 0.63
N ILE A 164 -14.75 -10.35 0.79
CA ILE A 164 -15.39 -10.76 2.07
C ILE A 164 -14.36 -10.82 3.19
N ILE A 165 -13.19 -11.44 2.93
CA ILE A 165 -12.10 -11.55 3.91
C ILE A 165 -11.60 -10.16 4.31
N ILE A 166 -11.33 -9.27 3.36
CA ILE A 166 -10.80 -7.93 3.64
C ILE A 166 -11.80 -7.07 4.41
N LYS A 167 -13.10 -7.17 4.12
CA LYS A 167 -14.13 -6.51 4.92
C LYS A 167 -14.18 -7.03 6.36
N GLY A 168 -14.03 -8.33 6.55
CA GLY A 168 -13.97 -8.94 7.88
C GLY A 168 -12.73 -8.53 8.66
N LEU A 169 -11.56 -8.55 8.01
CA LEU A 169 -10.26 -8.27 8.62
C LEU A 169 -9.94 -6.79 8.77
N TYR A 170 -10.55 -5.88 8.00
CA TYR A 170 -10.19 -4.46 7.95
C TYR A 170 -11.42 -3.55 7.78
N GLY A 171 -12.55 -3.89 8.40
CA GLY A 171 -13.85 -3.23 8.14
C GLY A 171 -13.85 -1.70 8.30
N LEU A 172 -13.13 -1.16 9.30
CA LEU A 172 -13.03 0.29 9.50
C LEU A 172 -12.22 0.98 8.40
N ALA A 173 -11.05 0.43 8.04
CA ALA A 173 -10.23 0.94 6.95
C ALA A 173 -10.96 0.83 5.61
N TYR A 174 -11.65 -0.29 5.39
CA TYR A 174 -12.48 -0.52 4.23
C TYR A 174 -13.57 0.56 4.07
N GLU A 175 -14.32 0.87 5.13
CA GLU A 175 -15.40 1.86 5.03
C GLU A 175 -14.85 3.28 4.81
N LYS A 176 -13.71 3.64 5.42
CA LYS A 176 -13.04 4.91 5.12
C LYS A 176 -12.58 5.00 3.67
N ASN A 177 -11.98 3.93 3.15
CA ASN A 177 -11.57 3.85 1.74
C ASN A 177 -12.78 3.87 0.80
N ARG A 178 -13.90 3.26 1.18
CA ARG A 178 -15.16 3.34 0.44
C ARG A 178 -15.66 4.77 0.35
N GLN A 179 -15.72 5.49 1.46
CA GLN A 179 -16.14 6.90 1.50
C GLN A 179 -15.20 7.78 0.66
N PHE A 180 -13.89 7.54 0.77
CA PHE A 180 -12.88 8.22 -0.04
C PHE A 180 -13.11 8.03 -1.54
N ILE A 181 -13.26 6.77 -1.99
CA ILE A 181 -13.48 6.44 -3.40
C ILE A 181 -14.79 7.05 -3.89
N GLN A 182 -15.87 6.96 -3.12
CA GLN A 182 -17.16 7.56 -3.48
C GLN A 182 -17.09 9.08 -3.65
N LYS A 183 -16.40 9.77 -2.74
CA LYS A 183 -16.18 11.22 -2.82
C LYS A 183 -15.39 11.61 -4.07
N ASN A 184 -14.38 10.83 -4.43
CA ASN A 184 -13.47 11.11 -5.55
C ASN A 184 -13.89 10.45 -6.87
N GLN A 185 -15.00 9.71 -6.88
CA GLN A 185 -15.51 8.99 -8.04
C GLN A 185 -15.76 9.89 -9.26
N PRO A 186 -16.26 11.14 -9.15
CA PRO A 186 -16.39 12.03 -10.30
C PRO A 186 -15.07 12.33 -11.02
N LEU A 187 -13.95 12.37 -10.29
CA LEU A 187 -12.61 12.56 -10.87
C LEU A 187 -12.06 11.24 -11.40
N LEU A 188 -12.15 10.17 -10.60
CA LEU A 188 -11.59 8.87 -10.93
C LEU A 188 -12.30 8.20 -12.11
N SER A 189 -13.61 8.38 -12.24
CA SER A 189 -14.45 7.77 -13.29
C SER A 189 -14.27 6.24 -13.39
N PHE A 190 -14.10 5.56 -12.26
CA PHE A 190 -14.01 4.10 -12.25
C PHE A 190 -15.35 3.45 -12.61
N SER A 191 -15.32 2.23 -13.16
CA SER A 191 -16.55 1.49 -13.41
C SER A 191 -17.27 1.16 -12.10
N GLU A 192 -18.54 1.52 -11.98
CA GLU A 192 -19.37 1.19 -10.81
C GLU A 192 -19.43 -0.32 -10.55
N LYS A 193 -19.39 -1.12 -11.63
CA LYS A 193 -19.42 -2.59 -11.56
C LYS A 193 -18.25 -3.19 -10.79
N TYR A 194 -17.09 -2.53 -10.79
CA TYR A 194 -15.86 -3.02 -10.15
C TYR A 194 -15.36 -2.08 -9.04
N LEU A 195 -16.22 -1.18 -8.56
CA LEU A 195 -15.83 -0.21 -7.56
C LEU A 195 -15.49 -0.88 -6.22
N GLU A 196 -16.22 -1.93 -5.89
CA GLU A 196 -15.99 -2.73 -4.68
C GLU A 196 -14.63 -3.42 -4.69
N ASP A 197 -14.22 -3.98 -5.83
CA ASP A 197 -12.91 -4.60 -6.03
C ASP A 197 -11.78 -3.59 -5.84
N ILE A 198 -11.96 -2.35 -6.33
CA ILE A 198 -10.99 -1.26 -6.19
C ILE A 198 -10.87 -0.84 -4.72
N ILE A 199 -11.99 -0.72 -4.00
CA ILE A 199 -11.99 -0.36 -2.57
C ILE A 199 -11.27 -1.43 -1.74
N ALA A 200 -11.56 -2.72 -1.98
CA ALA A 200 -10.88 -3.81 -1.29
C ALA A 200 -9.39 -3.85 -1.64
N SER A 201 -9.03 -3.65 -2.91
CA SER A 201 -7.63 -3.54 -3.36
C SER A 201 -6.90 -2.38 -2.68
N LEU A 202 -7.53 -1.20 -2.60
CA LEU A 202 -6.97 -0.02 -1.94
C LEU A 202 -6.74 -0.32 -0.47
N THR A 203 -7.70 -0.97 0.19
CA THR A 203 -7.60 -1.34 1.61
C THR A 203 -6.41 -2.26 1.85
N MET A 204 -6.27 -3.35 1.09
CA MET A 204 -5.08 -4.21 1.18
C MET A 204 -3.79 -3.43 0.95
N TYR A 205 -3.75 -2.61 -0.09
CA TYR A 205 -2.56 -1.85 -0.46
C TYR A 205 -2.16 -0.87 0.64
N THR A 206 -3.12 -0.12 1.22
CA THR A 206 -2.86 0.88 2.26
C THR A 206 -2.49 0.27 3.59
N GLU A 207 -3.08 -0.88 3.94
CA GLU A 207 -2.70 -1.62 5.16
C GLU A 207 -1.25 -2.08 5.10
N ILE A 208 -0.83 -2.63 3.95
CA ILE A 208 0.57 -3.00 3.72
C ILE A 208 1.43 -1.74 3.77
N LEU A 209 1.10 -0.72 2.98
CA LEU A 209 1.92 0.48 2.85
C LEU A 209 2.14 1.21 4.18
N PHE A 210 1.09 1.37 4.98
CA PHE A 210 1.18 2.01 6.30
C PHE A 210 1.98 1.17 7.30
N SER A 211 1.96 -0.16 7.19
CA SER A 211 2.80 -1.01 8.04
C SER A 211 4.30 -0.82 7.81
N TYR A 212 4.71 -0.43 6.60
CA TYR A 212 6.11 -0.21 6.23
C TYR A 212 6.56 1.26 6.35
N TYR A 213 5.69 2.19 5.97
CA TYR A 213 6.10 3.57 5.69
C TYR A 213 5.39 4.64 6.53
N SER A 214 4.39 4.28 7.34
CA SER A 214 3.82 5.28 8.24
C SER A 214 4.87 5.75 9.27
N PRO A 215 4.89 7.04 9.62
CA PRO A 215 5.71 7.54 10.72
C PRO A 215 5.46 6.70 11.97
N LYS A 216 6.53 6.13 12.55
CA LYS A 216 6.39 5.34 13.78
C LYS A 216 5.95 6.26 14.89
N LYS A 217 4.73 6.05 15.40
CA LYS A 217 4.29 6.75 16.60
C LYS A 217 5.17 6.41 17.78
N THR A 218 5.43 7.39 18.64
CA THR A 218 6.21 7.22 19.85
C THR A 218 5.30 6.98 21.04
N VAL A 219 5.52 5.86 21.71
CA VAL A 219 4.83 5.45 22.94
C VAL A 219 5.79 5.64 24.10
N LEU A 220 5.44 6.51 25.05
CA LEU A 220 6.21 6.75 26.25
C LEU A 220 5.63 5.98 27.42
N PHE A 221 6.39 5.07 28.00
CA PHE A 221 5.98 4.30 29.18
C PHE A 221 6.50 4.93 30.47
N LEU A 222 5.59 5.25 31.39
CA LEU A 222 5.85 5.69 32.77
C LEU A 222 5.43 4.57 33.73
N LEU A 223 6.40 3.82 34.22
CA LEU A 223 6.13 2.59 34.97
C LEU A 223 6.60 2.72 36.42
N GLU A 224 5.72 2.37 37.34
CA GLU A 224 5.97 2.35 38.78
C GLU A 224 5.81 0.94 39.35
N GLY A 225 6.58 0.63 40.40
CA GLY A 225 6.43 -0.60 41.18
C GLY A 225 7.68 -1.45 41.24
N ASN A 226 7.49 -2.76 41.48
CA ASN A 226 8.59 -3.69 41.68
C ASN A 226 9.49 -3.75 40.44
N HIS A 227 10.82 -3.70 40.63
CA HIS A 227 11.78 -3.64 39.54
C HIS A 227 11.64 -4.80 38.54
N LEU A 228 11.36 -6.04 38.97
CA LEU A 228 11.16 -7.17 38.06
C LEU A 228 9.87 -7.05 37.26
N LEU A 229 8.80 -6.56 37.89
CA LEU A 229 7.53 -6.33 37.20
C LEU A 229 7.69 -5.24 36.14
N VAL A 230 8.38 -4.14 36.46
CA VAL A 230 8.69 -3.08 35.50
C VAL A 230 9.51 -3.62 34.33
N GLN A 231 10.56 -4.41 34.60
CA GLN A 231 11.35 -5.04 33.54
C GLN A 231 10.54 -6.01 32.68
N LEU A 232 9.62 -6.78 33.28
CA LEU A 232 8.71 -7.65 32.56
C LEU A 232 7.82 -6.86 31.59
N ILE A 233 7.21 -5.77 32.06
CA ILE A 233 6.37 -4.90 31.22
C ILE A 233 7.20 -4.28 30.09
N LYS A 234 8.43 -3.84 30.36
CA LYS A 234 9.36 -3.31 29.35
C LYS A 234 9.63 -4.32 28.23
N VAL A 235 9.91 -5.58 28.59
CA VAL A 235 10.13 -6.66 27.62
C VAL A 235 8.88 -6.91 26.79
N GLN A 236 7.71 -6.99 27.43
CA GLN A 236 6.44 -7.19 26.73
C GLN A 236 6.13 -6.05 25.77
N ALA A 237 6.25 -4.80 26.21
CA ALA A 237 6.05 -3.62 25.38
C ALA A 237 6.99 -3.62 24.17
N ASN A 238 8.27 -3.97 24.36
CA ASN A 238 9.20 -4.04 23.24
C ASN A 238 8.85 -5.16 22.25
N GLN A 239 8.48 -6.35 22.74
CA GLN A 239 8.10 -7.48 21.88
C GLN A 239 6.84 -7.18 21.06
N LEU A 240 5.86 -6.47 21.66
CA LEU A 240 4.57 -6.19 21.05
C LEU A 240 4.61 -4.94 20.14
N LEU A 241 5.32 -3.89 20.55
CA LEU A 241 5.20 -2.56 19.93
C LEU A 241 6.42 -2.16 19.09
N SER A 242 7.66 -2.56 19.43
CA SER A 242 8.87 -1.99 18.81
C SER A 242 9.02 -2.25 17.31
N LYS A 243 8.27 -3.22 16.76
CA LYS A 243 8.23 -3.44 15.31
C LYS A 243 7.63 -2.25 14.57
N GLN A 244 6.52 -1.70 15.09
CA GLN A 244 5.71 -0.67 14.43
C GLN A 244 5.79 0.71 15.10
N TYR A 245 6.19 0.77 16.37
CA TYR A 245 6.20 1.98 17.17
C TYR A 245 7.58 2.24 17.77
N HIS A 246 7.87 3.51 18.06
CA HIS A 246 9.03 3.88 18.86
C HIS A 246 8.66 3.77 20.34
N VAL A 247 9.25 2.82 21.07
CA VAL A 247 8.92 2.60 22.48
C VAL A 247 9.99 3.25 23.35
N LEU A 248 9.57 4.20 24.18
CA LEU A 248 10.44 4.91 25.11
C LEU A 248 10.07 4.57 26.55
N PHE A 249 11.08 4.54 27.41
CA PHE A 249 10.92 4.40 28.86
C PHE A 249 11.67 5.53 29.53
N VAL A 250 10.99 6.28 30.41
CA VAL A 250 11.64 7.39 31.13
C VAL A 250 12.42 6.85 32.32
N PRO A 251 13.75 7.05 32.39
CA PRO A 251 14.50 6.79 33.61
C PRO A 251 14.19 7.87 34.66
N LEU A 252 14.29 7.52 35.94
CA LEU A 252 13.90 8.41 37.05
C LEU A 252 14.51 9.82 36.98
N HIS A 253 15.78 9.92 36.57
CA HIS A 253 16.49 11.21 36.50
C HIS A 253 16.06 12.11 35.33
N GLU A 254 15.29 11.58 34.36
CA GLU A 254 14.73 12.34 33.23
C GLU A 254 13.25 12.68 33.44
N LEU A 255 12.65 12.32 34.58
CA LEU A 255 11.22 12.50 34.81
C LEU A 255 10.89 13.97 35.13
N THR A 256 10.64 14.76 34.08
CA THR A 256 10.23 16.17 34.14
C THR A 256 9.03 16.42 33.22
N GLU A 257 8.22 17.44 33.52
CA GLU A 257 7.07 17.81 32.64
C GLU A 257 7.52 18.10 31.20
N GLU A 258 8.65 18.79 31.03
CA GLU A 258 9.25 19.07 29.72
C GLU A 258 9.55 17.78 28.95
N ARG A 259 10.07 16.75 29.63
CA ARG A 259 10.39 15.45 29.01
C ARG A 259 9.13 14.67 28.64
N LEU A 260 8.08 14.76 29.45
CA LEU A 260 6.81 14.09 29.21
C LEU A 260 6.00 14.73 28.07
N ASN A 261 6.18 16.03 27.86
CA ASN A 261 5.44 16.81 26.86
C ASN A 261 6.21 17.07 25.56
N VAL A 262 7.30 16.34 25.31
CA VAL A 262 8.06 16.45 24.05
C VAL A 262 7.12 16.23 22.85
N GLU A 263 7.23 17.09 21.84
CA GLU A 263 6.30 17.13 20.70
C GLU A 263 6.13 15.77 20.00
N HIS A 264 7.17 14.94 20.01
CA HIS A 264 7.26 13.68 19.27
C HIS A 264 6.63 12.48 19.99
N VAL A 265 6.08 12.66 21.22
CA VAL A 265 5.33 11.63 21.94
C VAL A 265 3.87 11.66 21.52
N ASP A 266 3.37 10.51 21.05
CA ASP A 266 1.99 10.33 20.56
C ASP A 266 1.06 9.74 21.62
N LEU A 267 1.59 8.92 22.53
CA LEU A 267 0.81 8.32 23.62
C LEU A 267 1.69 8.09 24.84
N ILE A 268 1.19 8.51 26.01
CA ILE A 268 1.78 8.18 27.31
C ILE A 268 1.04 6.98 27.92
N VAL A 269 1.75 5.91 28.25
CA VAL A 269 1.18 4.74 28.92
C VAL A 269 1.74 4.67 30.33
N THR A 270 0.86 4.64 31.34
CA THR A 270 1.27 4.54 32.74
C THR A 270 0.50 3.46 33.48
N ASN A 271 1.15 2.77 34.41
CA ASN A 271 0.48 1.87 35.35
C ASN A 271 0.25 2.54 36.74
N TYR A 272 0.52 3.84 36.84
CA TYR A 272 0.53 4.58 38.09
C TYR A 272 -0.22 5.90 37.94
N ARG A 273 -1.38 5.97 38.60
CA ARG A 273 -2.29 7.12 38.52
C ARG A 273 -1.68 8.44 39.00
N PRO A 274 -0.84 8.50 40.06
CA PRO A 274 -0.26 9.76 40.51
C PRO A 274 0.55 10.49 39.42
N TYR A 275 1.22 9.80 38.49
CA TYR A 275 1.88 10.45 37.36
C TYR A 275 0.93 11.24 36.44
N LEU A 276 -0.37 10.96 36.46
CA LEU A 276 -1.37 11.73 35.72
C LEU A 276 -1.88 12.96 36.48
N LEU A 277 -1.62 13.02 37.79
CA LEU A 277 -2.05 14.10 38.68
C LEU A 277 -0.89 15.06 38.98
N ASP A 278 0.31 14.51 39.14
CA ASP A 278 1.52 15.22 39.56
C ASP A 278 2.17 15.99 38.40
N TYR A 279 1.83 15.64 37.15
CA TYR A 279 2.37 16.28 35.94
C TYR A 279 1.24 16.80 35.04
N GLN A 280 1.40 18.03 34.52
CA GLN A 280 0.51 18.57 33.50
C GLN A 280 0.82 17.95 32.14
N LEU A 281 0.09 16.88 31.78
CA LEU A 281 0.26 16.19 30.51
C LEU A 281 -0.59 16.85 29.42
N ASN A 282 0.07 17.35 28.37
CA ASN A 282 -0.58 17.94 27.19
C ASN A 282 -0.82 16.91 26.08
N LYS A 283 -0.61 15.64 26.37
CA LYS A 283 -0.65 14.51 25.44
C LYS A 283 -1.68 13.49 25.86
N ASP A 284 -2.18 12.73 24.88
CA ASP A 284 -3.05 11.59 25.15
C ASP A 284 -2.34 10.59 26.05
N TYR A 285 -3.06 10.05 27.03
CA TYR A 285 -2.54 9.07 27.95
C TYR A 285 -3.48 7.88 28.13
N LEU A 286 -2.90 6.77 28.58
CA LEU A 286 -3.61 5.54 28.93
C LEU A 286 -3.12 5.02 30.28
N LEU A 287 -4.04 4.90 31.23
CA LEU A 287 -3.80 4.20 32.49
C LEU A 287 -4.09 2.71 32.31
N ILE A 288 -3.07 1.88 32.49
CA ILE A 288 -3.17 0.42 32.45
C ILE A 288 -3.13 -0.18 33.86
N ASN A 289 -3.51 -1.46 33.97
CA ASN A 289 -3.36 -2.18 35.23
C ASN A 289 -1.90 -2.28 35.68
N ARG A 290 -1.69 -2.38 37.00
CA ARG A 290 -0.34 -2.55 37.60
C ARG A 290 0.42 -3.72 36.96
N VAL A 291 -0.29 -4.81 36.68
CA VAL A 291 0.15 -5.92 35.84
C VAL A 291 -0.73 -5.90 34.58
N PRO A 292 -0.17 -5.56 33.40
CA PRO A 292 -0.97 -5.42 32.18
C PRO A 292 -1.59 -6.74 31.74
N ASN A 293 -2.89 -6.73 31.45
CA ASN A 293 -3.62 -7.85 30.89
C ASN A 293 -3.84 -7.66 29.38
N ARG A 294 -4.48 -8.64 28.71
CA ARG A 294 -4.74 -8.58 27.26
C ARG A 294 -5.50 -7.32 26.85
N ASN A 295 -6.48 -6.88 27.63
CA ASN A 295 -7.29 -5.71 27.31
C ASN A 295 -6.46 -4.42 27.40
N ASP A 296 -5.52 -4.33 28.35
CA ASP A 296 -4.59 -3.19 28.41
C ASP A 296 -3.78 -3.07 27.11
N TRP A 297 -3.24 -4.18 26.61
CA TRP A 297 -2.50 -4.19 25.35
C TRP A 297 -3.38 -3.83 24.15
N VAL A 298 -4.59 -4.41 24.05
CA VAL A 298 -5.56 -4.06 23.00
C VAL A 298 -5.86 -2.56 23.01
N ASN A 299 -6.11 -1.98 24.18
CA ASN A 299 -6.39 -0.55 24.30
C ASN A 299 -5.20 0.32 23.85
N ILE A 300 -3.95 -0.07 24.18
CA ILE A 300 -2.75 0.61 23.67
C ILE A 300 -2.74 0.59 22.14
N PHE A 301 -2.95 -0.58 21.51
CA PHE A 301 -2.97 -0.69 20.05
C PHE A 301 -4.10 0.12 19.41
N THR A 302 -5.30 0.07 19.98
CA THR A 302 -6.47 0.83 19.50
C THR A 302 -6.22 2.33 19.54
N GLN A 303 -5.57 2.84 20.60
CA GLN A 303 -5.29 4.27 20.74
C GLN A 303 -4.15 4.72 19.82
N LEU A 304 -3.12 3.89 19.64
CA LEU A 304 -2.02 4.16 18.72
C LEU A 304 -2.45 4.10 17.26
N ASN A 305 -3.37 3.21 16.92
CA ASN A 305 -3.90 3.14 15.58
C ASN A 305 -5.39 2.79 15.61
N PRO A 306 -6.27 3.80 15.52
CA PRO A 306 -7.72 3.57 15.51
C PRO A 306 -8.19 2.80 14.27
N LEU A 307 -7.32 2.56 13.28
CA LEU A 307 -7.60 1.73 12.10
C LEU A 307 -7.26 0.25 12.29
N LEU A 308 -6.41 -0.12 13.27
CA LEU A 308 -5.95 -1.51 13.52
C LEU A 308 -6.97 -2.39 14.28
N ASN A 309 -8.19 -1.89 14.50
CA ASN A 309 -9.23 -2.60 15.26
C ASN A 309 -9.87 -3.74 14.45
N SER A 310 -9.13 -4.83 14.24
CA SER A 310 -9.70 -6.11 13.79
C SER A 310 -8.77 -7.34 13.82
N MET A 311 -7.55 -7.28 14.37
CA MET A 311 -6.64 -8.45 14.35
C MET A 311 -5.94 -8.84 15.66
N LEU A 312 -6.50 -8.50 16.83
CA LEU A 312 -6.03 -9.03 18.12
C LEU A 312 -7.11 -9.74 18.93
#